data_AF-A0A0L7L1E8-F1
#
_entry.id   AF-A0A0L7L1E8-F1
#
_cell.length_a   1.000
_cell.length_b   1.000
_cell.length_c   1.000
_cell.angle_alpha   90.00
_cell.angle_beta   90.00
_cell.angle_gamma   90.00
#
_symmetry.space_group_name_H-M   'P 1'
#
loop_
_entity.id
_entity.type
_entity.pdbx_description
1 polymer ?
#
loop_
_entity_poly.entity_id
_entity_poly.type
_entity_poly.pdbx_seq_one_letter_code
_entity_poly.pdbx_strand_id
1 'polypeptide(L)'
;MDPGILCFHHCDHKVFCTIIPEKCPVCDQKLDRYDYNLLPFRVPYPFVKASQHPRAIVMKPTHGDFLNDYYNSKDLHIGVTNSQGCVIEFSEEGIRGVDLGTKKWNNIDSSSEWDQCLLLEQFDELWNEIWDSILLKVSVWKSTPEVPIKFPFNAENIPDSIHQMITEKRKLRAKWHDSRLIVDKKAFNRACKEIKELIKEHENITFNDHMESLSPLSKGHHSLWKATKQFRRPQQSNPPIKMDNDKWAQTDDQKAGTFATHLSRIFQPNNGDDSYEQEVDNILEQPGPSYSKSLCSVYDPNEKVVLHAQMSTSMINVLVPLVL
;
A
#
# COMPACT_ATOMS: atom_id res chain seq x y z
N MET A 1 -21.65 24.76 8.89
CA MET A 1 -21.68 26.24 8.70
C MET A 1 -20.46 26.84 9.39
N ASP A 2 -19.87 27.90 8.83
CA ASP A 2 -18.74 28.61 9.44
C ASP A 2 -19.21 29.31 10.73
N PRO A 3 -18.73 28.89 11.91
CA PRO A 3 -19.17 29.42 13.21
C PRO A 3 -18.53 30.77 13.54
N GLY A 4 -17.65 31.30 12.69
CA GLY A 4 -17.01 32.59 12.88
C GLY A 4 -15.98 32.59 14.00
N ILE A 5 -14.94 31.75 13.88
CA ILE A 5 -13.88 31.66 14.88
C ILE A 5 -13.17 33.01 14.99
N LEU A 6 -13.19 33.59 16.18
CA LEU A 6 -12.50 34.82 16.55
C LEU A 6 -11.18 34.48 17.23
N CYS A 7 -10.16 35.28 16.95
CA CYS A 7 -8.89 35.27 17.65
C CYS A 7 -8.67 36.65 18.27
N PHE A 8 -8.35 36.68 19.56
CA PHE A 8 -7.87 37.88 20.25
C PHE A 8 -6.62 37.56 21.06
N HIS A 9 -5.87 38.61 21.43
CA HIS A 9 -4.67 38.49 22.22
C HIS A 9 -4.89 39.06 23.62
N HIS A 10 -4.52 38.32 24.65
CA HIS A 10 -4.57 38.77 26.04
C HIS A 10 -3.51 38.04 26.85
N CYS A 11 -2.87 38.72 27.81
CA CYS A 11 -1.84 38.15 28.69
C CYS A 11 -0.78 37.29 27.96
N ASP A 12 -0.28 37.75 26.81
CA ASP A 12 0.67 37.04 25.93
C ASP A 12 0.17 35.71 25.32
N HIS A 13 -1.14 35.44 25.41
CA HIS A 13 -1.78 34.27 24.82
C HIS A 13 -2.74 34.67 23.70
N LYS A 14 -2.78 33.84 22.65
CA LYS A 14 -3.83 33.91 21.62
C LYS A 14 -5.00 33.04 22.09
N VAL A 15 -6.18 33.64 22.18
CA VAL A 15 -7.41 32.95 22.58
C VAL A 15 -8.32 32.84 21.36
N PHE A 16 -8.78 31.62 21.10
CA PHE A 16 -9.71 31.32 20.01
C PHE A 16 -11.09 31.00 20.59
N CYS A 17 -12.14 31.62 20.06
CA CYS A 17 -13.51 31.44 20.55
C CYS A 17 -14.55 31.78 19.46
N THR A 18 -15.76 31.27 19.59
CA THR A 18 -16.90 31.69 18.75
C THR A 18 -17.62 32.91 19.33
N ILE A 19 -17.52 33.09 20.64
CA ILE A 19 -18.06 34.22 21.40
C ILE A 19 -16.99 34.65 22.41
N ILE A 20 -16.72 35.95 22.47
CA ILE A 20 -15.72 36.51 23.40
C ILE A 20 -16.24 36.31 24.84
N PRO A 21 -15.50 35.60 25.71
CA PRO A 21 -15.91 35.38 27.09
C PRO A 21 -15.82 36.67 27.92
N GLU A 22 -16.52 36.74 29.05
CA GLU A 22 -16.41 37.90 29.97
C GLU A 22 -15.08 37.93 30.73
N LYS A 23 -14.42 36.78 30.85
CA LYS A 23 -13.13 36.61 31.50
C LYS A 23 -12.15 35.85 30.60
N CYS A 24 -10.87 36.16 30.74
CA CYS A 24 -9.82 35.45 30.04
C CYS A 24 -9.74 34.00 30.55
N PRO A 25 -9.80 32.97 29.67
CA PRO A 25 -9.70 31.57 30.10
C PRO A 25 -8.32 31.18 30.63
N VAL A 26 -7.30 32.02 30.44
CA VAL A 26 -5.92 31.73 30.87
C VAL A 26 -5.59 32.38 32.22
N CYS A 27 -5.92 33.66 32.41
CA CYS A 27 -5.57 34.41 33.64
C CYS A 27 -6.76 34.80 34.52
N ASP A 28 -8.00 34.45 34.13
CA ASP A 28 -9.27 34.75 34.82
C ASP A 28 -9.58 36.26 35.02
N GLN A 29 -8.82 37.16 34.39
CA GLN A 29 -9.08 38.59 34.42
C GLN A 29 -10.29 38.94 33.54
N LYS A 30 -11.07 39.94 33.94
CA LYS A 30 -12.20 40.45 33.14
C LYS A 30 -11.70 41.04 31.83
N LEU A 31 -12.34 40.64 30.74
CA LEU A 31 -12.09 41.17 29.42
C LEU A 31 -12.98 42.41 29.22
N ASP A 32 -12.37 43.57 29.10
CA ASP A 32 -13.10 44.81 28.83
C ASP A 32 -13.39 44.92 27.33
N ARG A 33 -14.67 44.96 26.95
CA ARG A 33 -15.09 45.03 25.54
C ARG A 33 -14.63 46.32 24.84
N TYR A 34 -14.16 47.31 25.60
CA TYR A 34 -13.65 48.59 25.09
C TYR A 34 -12.11 48.66 25.03
N ASP A 35 -11.39 47.62 25.44
CA ASP A 35 -9.94 47.58 25.30
C ASP A 35 -9.55 47.37 23.82
N TYR A 36 -8.87 48.35 23.23
CA TYR A 36 -8.39 48.27 21.85
C TYR A 36 -7.35 47.15 21.64
N ASN A 37 -6.72 46.64 22.70
CA ASN A 37 -5.83 45.48 22.61
C ASN A 37 -6.60 44.16 22.46
N LEU A 38 -7.91 44.15 22.75
CA LEU A 38 -8.80 43.01 22.62
C LEU A 38 -9.51 42.95 21.27
N LEU A 39 -9.12 43.76 20.28
CA LEU A 39 -9.72 43.77 18.95
C LEU A 39 -9.66 42.37 18.32
N PRO A 40 -10.80 41.64 18.29
CA PRO A 40 -10.82 40.29 17.77
C PRO A 40 -10.85 40.36 16.25
N PHE A 41 -10.12 39.46 15.60
CA PHE A 41 -10.25 39.26 14.16
C PHE A 41 -10.76 37.86 13.86
N ARG A 42 -11.49 37.75 12.76
CA ARG A 42 -12.02 36.47 12.29
C ARG A 42 -10.90 35.68 11.62
N VAL A 43 -10.69 34.46 12.08
CA VAL A 43 -9.75 33.52 11.47
C VAL A 43 -10.42 32.87 10.25
N PRO A 44 -9.69 32.62 9.16
CA PRO A 44 -10.22 31.83 8.05
C PRO A 44 -10.78 30.49 8.54
N TYR A 45 -11.96 30.13 8.06
CA TYR A 45 -12.59 28.87 8.42
C TYR A 45 -11.83 27.70 7.75
N PRO A 46 -11.19 26.81 8.52
CA PRO A 46 -10.23 25.86 7.98
C PRO A 46 -10.86 24.62 7.34
N PHE A 47 -12.18 24.43 7.52
CA PHE A 47 -12.88 23.25 7.03
C PHE A 47 -13.59 23.52 5.72
N VAL A 48 -13.58 22.53 4.86
CA VAL A 48 -14.21 22.56 3.55
C VAL A 48 -15.32 21.51 3.46
N LYS A 49 -16.18 21.68 2.46
CA LYS A 49 -17.12 20.66 2.04
C LYS A 49 -16.45 19.78 0.98
N ALA A 50 -16.26 18.50 1.28
CA ALA A 50 -15.55 17.58 0.40
C ALA A 50 -16.12 17.57 -1.03
N SER A 51 -17.45 17.66 -1.16
CA SER A 51 -18.12 17.62 -2.47
C SER A 51 -17.77 18.80 -3.40
N GLN A 52 -17.19 19.87 -2.87
CA GLN A 52 -16.72 21.02 -3.66
C GLN A 52 -15.28 20.85 -4.15
N HIS A 53 -14.58 19.83 -3.66
CA HIS A 53 -13.19 19.55 -3.99
C HIS A 53 -13.10 18.20 -4.72
N PRO A 54 -13.24 18.16 -6.06
CA PRO A 54 -13.03 16.94 -6.83
C PRO A 54 -11.56 16.53 -6.81
N ARG A 55 -11.30 15.22 -6.90
CA ARG A 55 -9.97 14.60 -6.85
C ARG A 55 -9.17 15.06 -5.65
N ALA A 56 -9.73 14.88 -4.47
CA ALA A 56 -9.14 15.36 -3.25
C ALA A 56 -9.05 14.25 -2.20
N ILE A 57 -8.05 14.38 -1.35
CA ILE A 57 -7.93 13.61 -0.11
C ILE A 57 -8.41 14.53 1.01
N VAL A 58 -9.44 14.08 1.72
CA VAL A 58 -10.07 14.81 2.81
C VAL A 58 -10.05 13.97 4.09
N MET A 59 -10.07 14.64 5.23
CA MET A 59 -10.11 13.97 6.54
C MET A 59 -11.12 14.62 7.49
N LYS A 60 -11.76 13.80 8.32
CA LYS A 60 -12.66 14.22 9.41
C LYS A 60 -12.39 13.39 10.67
N PRO A 61 -12.85 13.80 11.86
CA PRO A 61 -12.88 12.90 13.01
C PRO A 61 -13.76 11.69 12.69
N THR A 62 -13.41 10.50 13.19
CA THR A 62 -14.26 9.32 13.04
C THR A 62 -15.63 9.53 13.69
N HIS A 63 -15.67 10.29 14.79
CA HIS A 63 -16.90 10.61 15.52
C HIS A 63 -16.94 12.12 15.87
N GLY A 64 -18.08 12.76 15.62
CA GLY A 64 -18.30 14.17 15.96
C GLY A 64 -17.60 15.15 15.01
N ASP A 65 -17.28 16.35 15.51
CA ASP A 65 -16.60 17.40 14.76
C ASP A 65 -15.24 17.83 15.35
N PHE A 66 -14.45 18.58 14.57
CA PHE A 66 -13.11 19.03 14.96
C PHE A 66 -13.10 20.10 16.06
N LEU A 67 -14.18 20.87 16.22
CA LEU A 67 -14.21 22.04 17.10
C LEU A 67 -14.71 21.70 18.51
N ASN A 68 -15.61 20.72 18.63
CA ASN A 68 -16.31 20.39 19.85
C ASN A 68 -15.91 19.02 20.39
N ASP A 69 -15.71 18.03 19.50
CA ASP A 69 -15.55 16.64 19.91
C ASP A 69 -14.11 16.14 19.83
N TYR A 70 -13.30 16.65 18.91
CA TYR A 70 -11.99 16.09 18.62
C TYR A 70 -10.89 16.52 19.62
N TYR A 71 -10.04 15.56 20.00
CA TYR A 71 -8.78 15.79 20.73
C TYR A 71 -7.72 14.81 20.22
N ASN A 72 -6.44 15.09 20.48
CA ASN A 72 -5.29 14.43 19.82
C ASN A 72 -5.22 12.89 19.92
N SER A 73 -6.03 12.24 20.76
CA SER A 73 -6.07 10.78 20.87
C SER A 73 -7.33 10.16 20.27
N LYS A 74 -8.17 10.93 19.57
CA LYS A 74 -9.31 10.43 18.81
C LYS A 74 -8.87 10.05 17.40
N ASP A 75 -9.53 9.02 16.86
CA ASP A 75 -9.24 8.55 15.52
C ASP A 75 -9.76 9.51 14.45
N LEU A 76 -9.03 9.52 13.35
CA LEU A 76 -9.32 10.28 12.14
C LEU A 76 -9.78 9.33 11.05
N HIS A 77 -10.60 9.86 10.16
CA HIS A 77 -11.24 9.12 9.11
C HIS A 77 -11.00 9.80 7.77
N ILE A 78 -10.62 9.01 6.76
CA ILE A 78 -10.16 9.50 5.46
C ILE A 78 -11.22 9.24 4.39
N GLY A 79 -11.46 10.27 3.59
CA GLY A 79 -12.33 10.23 2.42
C GLY A 79 -11.56 10.66 1.19
N VAL A 80 -11.89 10.06 0.06
CA VAL A 80 -11.30 10.41 -1.24
C VAL A 80 -12.42 10.79 -2.18
N THR A 81 -12.35 11.96 -2.81
CA THR A 81 -13.38 12.39 -3.76
C THR A 81 -13.02 11.98 -5.18
N ASN A 82 -14.01 11.55 -5.96
CA ASN A 82 -13.85 11.33 -7.40
C ASN A 82 -13.78 12.67 -8.17
N SER A 83 -13.67 12.60 -9.50
CA SER A 83 -13.66 13.77 -10.38
C SER A 83 -14.92 14.64 -10.32
N GLN A 84 -16.02 14.10 -9.79
CA GLN A 84 -17.32 14.75 -9.64
C GLN A 84 -17.57 15.26 -8.22
N GLY A 85 -16.64 15.05 -7.27
CA GLY A 85 -16.79 15.43 -5.87
C GLY A 85 -17.55 14.41 -5.01
N CYS A 86 -17.93 13.24 -5.54
CA CYS A 86 -18.51 12.17 -4.72
C CYS A 86 -17.46 11.62 -3.78
N VAL A 87 -17.78 11.50 -2.49
CA VAL A 87 -16.84 11.01 -1.46
C VAL A 87 -16.90 9.47 -1.41
N ILE A 88 -15.73 8.86 -1.51
CA ILE A 88 -15.49 7.44 -1.26
C ILE A 88 -14.88 7.34 0.13
N GLU A 89 -15.61 6.67 1.02
CA GLU A 89 -15.30 6.56 2.44
C GLU A 89 -14.56 5.24 2.70
N PHE A 90 -13.42 5.30 3.39
CA PHE A 90 -12.64 4.10 3.76
C PHE A 90 -12.76 3.86 5.26
N SER A 91 -13.70 3.00 5.67
CA SER A 91 -14.00 2.72 7.09
C SER A 91 -13.63 1.30 7.51
N GLU A 92 -13.64 1.03 8.82
CA GLU A 92 -13.51 -0.33 9.37
C GLU A 92 -14.66 -1.26 8.92
N GLU A 93 -15.83 -0.70 8.63
CA GLU A 93 -16.99 -1.42 8.11
C GLU A 93 -16.89 -1.68 6.59
N GLY A 94 -15.80 -1.25 5.96
CA GLY A 94 -15.55 -1.36 4.53
C GLY A 94 -15.66 -0.02 3.80
N ILE A 95 -15.71 -0.10 2.47
CA ILE A 95 -15.74 1.08 1.60
C ILE A 95 -17.18 1.44 1.25
N ARG A 96 -17.52 2.71 1.46
CA ARG A 96 -18.82 3.28 1.09
C ARG A 96 -18.66 4.30 -0.04
N GLY A 97 -19.72 4.52 -0.80
CA GLY A 97 -19.72 5.44 -1.96
C GLY A 97 -19.69 4.75 -3.35
N VAL A 98 -19.64 3.42 -3.39
CA VAL A 98 -19.69 2.62 -4.63
C VAL A 98 -20.73 1.50 -4.50
N ASP A 99 -21.58 1.33 -5.51
CA ASP A 99 -22.45 0.17 -5.65
C ASP A 99 -21.64 -1.00 -6.21
N LEU A 100 -21.52 -2.08 -5.43
CA LEU A 100 -20.78 -3.27 -5.82
C LEU A 100 -21.51 -4.12 -6.86
N GLY A 101 -22.85 -4.05 -6.91
CA GLY A 101 -23.65 -4.79 -7.88
C GLY A 101 -23.52 -4.19 -9.28
N THR A 102 -23.58 -2.85 -9.39
CA THR A 102 -23.50 -2.14 -10.67
C THR A 102 -22.11 -1.61 -11.02
N LYS A 103 -21.15 -1.65 -10.08
CA LYS A 103 -19.80 -1.07 -10.21
C LYS A 103 -19.82 0.40 -10.61
N LYS A 104 -20.76 1.15 -10.03
CA LYS A 104 -20.92 2.59 -10.28
C LYS A 104 -20.83 3.35 -8.97
N TRP A 105 -20.49 4.62 -9.07
CA TRP A 105 -20.59 5.55 -7.94
C TRP A 105 -22.03 5.54 -7.43
N ASN A 106 -22.18 5.39 -6.12
CA ASN A 106 -23.48 5.63 -5.52
C ASN A 106 -23.76 7.13 -5.65
N ASN A 107 -24.87 7.50 -6.29
CA ASN A 107 -25.47 8.82 -6.15
C ASN A 107 -26.06 8.94 -4.73
N ILE A 108 -25.20 8.82 -3.73
CA ILE A 108 -25.55 9.20 -2.38
C ILE A 108 -25.16 10.65 -2.30
N ASP A 109 -26.19 11.50 -2.31
CA ASP A 109 -26.10 12.89 -1.93
C ASP A 109 -25.12 13.02 -0.79
N SER A 110 -23.99 13.68 -1.10
CA SER A 110 -22.97 14.19 -0.20
C SER A 110 -23.45 14.16 1.25
N SER A 111 -23.19 13.04 1.94
CA SER A 111 -23.55 12.92 3.36
C SER A 111 -22.97 14.16 4.04
N SER A 112 -23.82 14.93 4.72
CA SER A 112 -23.43 16.18 5.39
C SER A 112 -22.29 15.95 6.41
N GLU A 113 -21.97 14.70 6.72
CA GLU A 113 -20.80 14.26 7.47
C GLU A 113 -19.46 14.76 6.90
N TRP A 114 -19.38 15.03 5.59
CA TRP A 114 -18.16 15.52 4.93
C TRP A 114 -18.18 17.04 4.64
N ASP A 115 -19.09 17.79 5.27
CA ASP A 115 -19.18 19.25 5.11
C ASP A 115 -18.20 20.03 6.02
N GLN A 116 -17.58 19.34 6.99
CA GLN A 116 -16.58 19.90 7.91
C GLN A 116 -15.32 19.03 7.94
N CYS A 117 -14.71 18.84 6.78
CA CYS A 117 -13.46 18.10 6.65
C CYS A 117 -12.26 19.02 6.41
N LEU A 118 -11.06 18.54 6.72
CA LEU A 118 -9.81 19.17 6.31
C LEU A 118 -9.42 18.65 4.92
N LEU A 119 -9.00 19.57 4.06
CA LEU A 119 -8.41 19.25 2.76
C LEU A 119 -6.92 18.98 2.94
N LEU A 120 -6.47 17.77 2.59
CA LEU A 120 -5.07 17.40 2.65
C LEU A 120 -4.36 17.67 1.32
N GLU A 121 -4.97 17.23 0.23
CA GLU A 121 -4.41 17.38 -1.11
C GLU A 121 -5.53 17.41 -2.16
N GLN A 122 -5.33 18.16 -3.24
CA GLN A 122 -6.25 18.23 -4.38
C GLN A 122 -5.47 18.16 -5.69
N PHE A 123 -5.95 17.34 -6.62
CA PHE A 123 -5.30 17.05 -7.90
C PHE A 123 -6.00 17.73 -9.09
N ASP A 124 -5.20 18.04 -10.11
CA ASP A 124 -5.65 18.73 -11.32
C ASP A 124 -6.57 17.86 -12.20
N GLU A 125 -7.37 18.49 -13.05
CA GLU A 125 -8.36 17.88 -13.95
C GLU A 125 -7.76 16.90 -14.95
N LEU A 126 -6.47 17.06 -15.28
CA LEU A 126 -5.72 16.13 -16.13
C LEU A 126 -5.74 14.69 -15.59
N TRP A 127 -6.01 14.51 -14.29
CA TRP A 127 -6.08 13.20 -13.65
C TRP A 127 -7.45 12.55 -13.70
N ASN A 128 -8.51 13.22 -14.19
CA ASN A 128 -9.90 12.75 -14.08
C ASN A 128 -10.09 11.27 -14.44
N GLU A 129 -9.67 10.87 -15.64
CA GLU A 129 -9.89 9.50 -16.13
C GLU A 129 -9.10 8.46 -15.33
N ILE A 130 -7.83 8.77 -15.03
CA ILE A 130 -6.93 7.87 -14.31
C ILE A 130 -7.38 7.75 -12.85
N TRP A 131 -7.71 8.88 -12.23
CA TRP A 131 -8.15 8.99 -10.84
C TRP A 131 -9.42 8.17 -10.61
N ASP A 132 -10.47 8.41 -11.38
CA ASP A 132 -11.75 7.71 -11.23
C ASP A 132 -11.60 6.22 -11.53
N SER A 133 -10.84 5.86 -12.57
CA SER A 133 -10.57 4.48 -12.93
C SER A 133 -9.85 3.72 -11.80
N ILE A 134 -8.81 4.33 -11.21
CA ILE A 134 -8.06 3.74 -10.09
C ILE A 134 -8.94 3.68 -8.85
N LEU A 135 -9.61 4.77 -8.49
CA LEU A 135 -10.44 4.85 -7.30
C LEU A 135 -11.59 3.84 -7.35
N LEU A 136 -12.21 3.64 -8.52
CA LEU A 136 -13.25 2.63 -8.72
C LEU A 136 -12.67 1.21 -8.64
N LYS A 137 -11.51 0.96 -9.24
CA LYS A 137 -10.85 -0.36 -9.15
C LYS A 137 -10.47 -0.70 -7.71
N VAL A 138 -9.88 0.25 -6.98
CA VAL A 138 -9.45 0.07 -5.59
C VAL A 138 -10.65 -0.16 -4.70
N SER A 139 -11.71 0.65 -4.83
CA SER A 139 -12.93 0.49 -4.04
C SER A 139 -13.59 -0.87 -4.28
N VAL A 140 -13.78 -1.27 -5.54
CA VAL A 140 -14.36 -2.59 -5.85
C VAL A 140 -13.46 -3.71 -5.35
N TRP A 141 -12.15 -3.66 -5.57
CA TRP A 141 -11.21 -4.70 -5.14
C TRP A 141 -11.19 -4.88 -3.63
N LYS A 142 -11.22 -3.78 -2.88
CA LYS A 142 -11.21 -3.77 -1.41
C LYS A 142 -12.58 -4.07 -0.78
N SER A 143 -13.67 -3.83 -1.50
CA SER A 143 -15.04 -4.16 -1.07
C SER A 143 -15.49 -5.56 -1.45
N THR A 144 -14.82 -6.21 -2.41
CA THR A 144 -15.07 -7.62 -2.67
C THR A 144 -14.57 -8.36 -1.44
N PRO A 145 -15.39 -9.16 -0.72
CA PRO A 145 -14.84 -10.06 0.28
C PRO A 145 -13.76 -10.85 -0.45
N GLU A 146 -12.54 -10.87 0.10
CA GLU A 146 -11.48 -11.67 -0.48
C GLU A 146 -12.07 -13.07 -0.65
N VAL A 147 -12.39 -13.49 -1.89
CA VAL A 147 -12.41 -14.91 -2.20
C VAL A 147 -11.03 -15.30 -1.76
N PRO A 148 -10.86 -16.12 -0.71
CA PRO A 148 -9.57 -16.35 -0.14
C PRO A 148 -8.74 -16.84 -1.30
N ILE A 149 -7.81 -16.00 -1.78
CA ILE A 149 -6.73 -16.54 -2.55
C ILE A 149 -6.14 -17.47 -1.52
N LYS A 150 -6.32 -18.76 -1.74
CA LYS A 150 -5.69 -19.84 -0.98
C LYS A 150 -4.18 -19.71 -1.23
N PHE A 151 -3.58 -18.62 -0.77
CA PHE A 151 -2.26 -18.64 -0.21
C PHE A 151 -2.42 -19.55 1.00
N PRO A 152 -1.74 -20.70 1.05
CA PRO A 152 -1.95 -21.72 2.07
C PRO A 152 -1.30 -21.28 3.40
N PHE A 153 -1.70 -20.13 3.94
CA PHE A 153 -1.46 -19.75 5.32
C PHE A 153 -2.77 -19.20 5.87
N ASN A 154 -3.54 -20.12 6.45
CA ASN A 154 -4.85 -19.88 7.07
C ASN A 154 -4.74 -18.82 8.18
N ALA A 155 -5.51 -17.75 8.08
CA ALA A 155 -5.75 -16.83 9.19
C ALA A 155 -6.42 -17.50 10.40
N GLU A 156 -7.02 -18.69 10.19
CA GLU A 156 -7.60 -19.53 11.24
C GLU A 156 -6.57 -20.29 12.09
N ASN A 157 -5.26 -20.21 11.76
CA ASN A 157 -4.22 -20.96 12.48
C ASN A 157 -3.35 -20.14 13.43
N ILE A 158 -3.50 -18.82 13.50
CA ILE A 158 -2.67 -18.01 14.41
C ILE A 158 -3.04 -18.38 15.85
N PRO A 159 -2.14 -18.95 16.67
CA PRO A 159 -2.48 -19.40 18.00
C PRO A 159 -2.92 -18.22 18.88
N ASP A 160 -3.92 -18.43 19.75
CA ASP A 160 -4.40 -17.43 20.73
C ASP A 160 -3.26 -16.83 21.56
N SER A 161 -2.21 -17.63 21.79
CA SER A 161 -0.93 -17.21 22.38
C SER A 161 -0.35 -15.96 21.69
N ILE A 162 -0.29 -15.93 20.36
CA ILE A 162 0.24 -14.79 19.60
C ILE A 162 -0.68 -13.56 19.74
N HIS A 163 -2.00 -13.76 19.73
CA HIS A 163 -2.98 -12.68 19.94
C HIS A 163 -2.87 -12.05 21.34
N GLN A 164 -2.66 -12.86 22.37
CA GLN A 164 -2.41 -12.39 23.73
C GLN A 164 -1.14 -11.54 23.80
N MET A 165 -0.04 -11.99 23.18
CA MET A 165 1.22 -11.23 23.14
C MET A 165 1.09 -9.90 22.37
N ILE A 166 0.34 -9.87 21.26
CA ILE A 166 0.07 -8.62 20.52
C ILE A 166 -0.66 -7.61 21.40
N THR A 167 -1.65 -8.08 22.16
CA THR A 167 -2.41 -7.25 23.10
C THR A 167 -1.52 -6.70 24.20
N GLU A 168 -0.65 -7.54 24.77
CA GLU A 168 0.30 -7.12 25.81
C GLU A 168 1.34 -6.11 25.28
N LYS A 169 1.86 -6.33 24.07
CA LYS A 169 2.74 -5.36 23.39
C LYS A 169 2.05 -3.99 23.23
N ARG A 170 0.77 -3.96 22.85
CA ARG A 170 0.01 -2.70 22.72
C ARG A 170 -0.11 -1.97 24.06
N LYS A 171 -0.38 -2.69 25.16
CA LYS A 171 -0.38 -2.12 26.53
C LYS A 171 0.98 -1.56 26.93
N LEU A 172 2.06 -2.31 26.72
CA LEU A 172 3.43 -1.86 27.01
C LEU A 172 3.84 -0.63 26.19
N ARG A 173 3.38 -0.54 24.93
CA ARG A 173 3.59 0.64 24.09
C ARG A 173 2.89 1.87 24.68
N ALA A 174 1.63 1.75 25.08
CA ALA A 174 0.87 2.84 25.72
C ALA A 174 1.57 3.30 27.00
N LYS A 175 1.98 2.36 27.86
CA LYS A 175 2.70 2.64 29.10
C LYS A 175 4.04 3.36 28.87
N TRP A 176 4.81 2.95 27.86
CA TRP A 176 6.06 3.62 27.52
C TRP A 176 5.83 5.04 26.97
N HIS A 177 4.79 5.25 26.17
CA HIS A 177 4.48 6.59 25.64
C HIS A 177 4.08 7.59 26.74
N ASP A 178 3.38 7.10 27.77
CA ASP A 178 2.97 7.89 28.93
C ASP A 178 4.16 8.16 29.87
N SER A 179 4.84 7.12 30.33
CA SER A 179 5.92 7.23 31.32
C SER A 179 7.24 7.77 30.77
N ARG A 180 7.55 7.54 29.49
CA ARG A 180 8.84 7.79 28.82
C ARG A 180 10.06 7.15 29.51
N LEU A 181 9.86 6.22 30.44
CA LEU A 181 10.95 5.57 31.17
C LEU A 181 11.65 4.50 30.32
N ILE A 182 12.97 4.36 30.53
CA ILE A 182 13.81 3.38 29.82
C ILE A 182 13.40 1.95 30.17
N VAL A 183 12.93 1.71 31.39
CA VAL A 183 12.48 0.38 31.85
C VAL A 183 11.27 -0.08 31.04
N ASP A 184 10.29 0.80 30.82
CA ASP A 184 9.10 0.50 30.03
C ASP A 184 9.43 0.34 28.53
N LYS A 185 10.40 1.11 28.00
CA LYS A 185 10.93 0.90 26.64
C LYS A 185 11.57 -0.49 26.48
N LYS A 186 12.34 -0.94 27.48
CA LYS A 186 12.95 -2.28 27.49
C LYS A 186 11.87 -3.37 27.52
N ALA A 187 10.82 -3.20 28.31
CA ALA A 187 9.69 -4.13 28.36
C ALA A 187 8.96 -4.23 27.01
N PHE A 188 8.65 -3.10 26.37
CA PHE A 188 8.06 -3.06 25.04
C PHE A 188 8.94 -3.75 23.98
N ASN A 189 10.25 -3.46 23.96
CA ASN A 189 11.18 -4.08 23.02
C ASN A 189 11.30 -5.59 23.23
N ARG A 190 11.25 -6.07 24.49
CA ARG A 190 11.24 -7.49 24.81
C ARG A 190 10.00 -8.17 24.23
N ALA A 191 8.81 -7.61 24.46
CA ALA A 191 7.57 -8.13 23.89
C ALA A 191 7.59 -8.14 22.35
N CYS A 192 8.21 -7.14 21.72
CA CYS A 192 8.38 -7.13 20.26
C CYS A 192 9.29 -8.26 19.76
N LYS A 193 10.36 -8.59 20.49
CA LYS A 193 11.26 -9.69 20.15
C LYS A 193 10.55 -11.04 20.32
N GLU A 194 9.86 -11.21 21.43
CA GLU A 194 9.13 -12.44 21.77
C GLU A 194 8.03 -12.76 20.74
N ILE A 195 7.25 -11.75 20.30
CA ILE A 195 6.28 -11.92 19.21
C ILE A 195 6.96 -12.41 17.92
N LYS A 196 8.12 -11.84 17.56
CA LYS A 196 8.84 -12.26 16.34
C LYS A 196 9.31 -13.71 16.42
N GLU A 197 9.80 -14.13 17.59
CA GLU A 197 10.23 -15.51 17.83
C GLU A 197 9.04 -16.48 17.76
N LEU A 198 7.91 -16.12 18.35
CA LEU A 198 6.68 -16.94 18.31
C LEU A 198 6.07 -17.07 16.91
N ILE A 199 6.04 -15.98 16.13
CA ILE A 199 5.57 -16.03 14.74
C ILE A 199 6.46 -16.97 13.93
N LYS A 200 7.79 -16.81 14.06
CA LYS A 200 8.74 -17.69 13.36
C LYS A 200 8.55 -19.15 13.75
N GLU A 201 8.34 -19.43 15.03
CA GLU A 201 8.10 -20.80 15.50
C GLU A 201 6.80 -21.37 14.94
N HIS A 202 5.71 -20.60 14.96
CA HIS A 202 4.44 -21.03 14.41
C HIS A 202 4.49 -21.24 12.89
N GLU A 203 5.21 -20.38 12.16
CA GLU A 203 5.48 -20.57 10.73
C GLU A 203 6.28 -21.85 10.47
N ASN A 204 7.29 -22.15 11.28
CA ASN A 204 8.07 -23.38 11.18
C ASN A 204 7.21 -24.64 11.44
N ILE A 205 6.37 -24.62 12.48
CA ILE A 205 5.46 -25.73 12.81
C ILE A 205 4.50 -25.96 11.65
N THR A 206 3.81 -24.90 11.21
CA THR A 206 2.86 -24.99 10.09
C THR A 206 3.53 -25.47 8.81
N PHE A 207 4.78 -25.06 8.58
CA PHE A 207 5.58 -25.52 7.47
C PHE A 207 5.93 -27.01 7.56
N ASN A 208 6.32 -27.50 8.73
CA ASN A 208 6.62 -28.91 8.96
C ASN A 208 5.36 -29.77 8.80
N ASP A 209 4.25 -29.38 9.40
CA ASP A 209 2.96 -30.06 9.26
C ASP A 209 2.53 -30.12 7.78
N HIS A 210 2.73 -29.01 7.05
CA HIS A 210 2.48 -28.98 5.63
C HIS A 210 3.38 -29.95 4.86
N MET A 211 4.68 -30.00 5.15
CA MET A 211 5.64 -30.91 4.53
C MET A 211 5.29 -32.38 4.79
N GLU A 212 4.90 -32.73 6.02
CA GLU A 212 4.49 -34.09 6.40
C GLU A 212 3.18 -34.52 5.71
N SER A 213 2.30 -33.56 5.40
CA SER A 213 1.03 -33.82 4.70
C SER A 213 1.19 -34.12 3.20
N LEU A 214 2.36 -33.86 2.60
CA LEU A 214 2.61 -34.05 1.17
C LEU A 214 2.86 -35.53 0.83
N SER A 215 2.22 -36.03 -0.23
CA SER A 215 2.35 -37.43 -0.67
C SER A 215 2.88 -37.53 -2.11
N PRO A 216 3.85 -38.42 -2.42
CA PRO A 216 4.40 -38.58 -3.78
C PRO A 216 3.38 -39.06 -4.82
N LEU A 217 2.32 -39.77 -4.40
CA LEU A 217 1.32 -40.38 -5.28
C LEU A 217 0.02 -39.57 -5.41
N SER A 218 -0.11 -38.47 -4.69
CA SER A 218 -1.34 -37.66 -4.73
C SER A 218 -1.48 -36.97 -6.10
N LYS A 219 -2.42 -37.44 -6.93
CA LYS A 219 -2.77 -36.84 -8.23
C LYS A 219 -3.54 -35.51 -8.11
N GLY A 220 -3.69 -34.97 -6.89
CA GLY A 220 -4.50 -33.78 -6.58
C GLY A 220 -3.72 -32.49 -6.31
N HIS A 221 -4.19 -31.68 -5.35
CA HIS A 221 -3.59 -30.41 -4.93
C HIS A 221 -2.36 -30.56 -4.02
N HIS A 222 -2.02 -31.79 -3.62
CA HIS A 222 -0.95 -32.09 -2.64
C HIS A 222 0.24 -32.82 -3.27
N SER A 223 0.43 -32.65 -4.59
CA SER A 223 1.62 -33.18 -5.25
C SER A 223 2.83 -32.33 -4.90
N LEU A 224 3.96 -33.00 -4.60
CA LEU A 224 5.23 -32.36 -4.25
C LEU A 224 5.64 -31.28 -5.27
N TRP A 225 5.39 -31.53 -6.55
CA TRP A 225 5.66 -30.61 -7.67
C TRP A 225 4.80 -29.32 -7.64
N LYS A 226 3.57 -29.37 -7.13
CA LYS A 226 2.74 -28.17 -6.97
C LYS A 226 3.16 -27.39 -5.73
N ALA A 227 3.53 -28.07 -4.64
CA ALA A 227 4.07 -27.45 -3.44
C ALA A 227 5.39 -26.70 -3.74
N THR A 228 6.28 -27.27 -4.56
CA THR A 228 7.55 -26.63 -4.92
C THR A 228 7.43 -25.33 -5.69
N LYS A 229 6.31 -25.10 -6.40
CA LYS A 229 6.05 -23.85 -7.11
C LYS A 229 5.69 -22.67 -6.20
N GLN A 230 5.21 -22.96 -4.99
CA GLN A 230 4.78 -21.94 -4.04
C GLN A 230 5.93 -21.43 -3.16
N PHE A 231 7.08 -22.10 -3.19
CA PHE A 231 8.27 -21.60 -2.52
C PHE A 231 8.78 -20.33 -3.20
N ARG A 232 8.99 -19.27 -2.41
CA ARG A 232 9.73 -18.10 -2.88
C ARG A 232 11.14 -18.55 -3.24
N ARG A 233 11.55 -18.30 -4.48
CA ARG A 233 12.93 -18.60 -4.90
C ARG A 233 13.87 -17.76 -4.03
N PRO A 234 14.97 -18.35 -3.51
CA PRO A 234 16.01 -17.56 -2.88
C PRO A 234 16.39 -16.42 -3.81
N GLN A 235 16.35 -15.19 -3.31
CA GLN A 235 16.76 -14.04 -4.10
C GLN A 235 18.24 -14.22 -4.43
N GLN A 236 18.53 -14.57 -5.69
CA GLN A 236 19.90 -14.66 -6.16
C GLN A 236 20.45 -13.24 -6.19
N SER A 237 21.52 -13.01 -5.42
CA SER A 237 22.29 -11.79 -5.52
C SER A 237 22.82 -11.69 -6.95
N ASN A 238 22.46 -10.63 -7.67
CA ASN A 238 23.08 -10.36 -8.97
C ASN A 238 24.58 -10.16 -8.73
N PRO A 239 25.46 -10.99 -9.34
CA PRO A 239 26.89 -10.83 -9.15
C PRO A 239 27.33 -9.45 -9.68
N PRO A 240 28.35 -8.83 -9.06
CA PRO A 240 28.91 -7.57 -9.56
C PRO A 240 29.35 -7.69 -11.02
N ILE A 241 29.10 -6.66 -11.81
CA ILE A 241 29.41 -6.65 -13.25
C ILE A 241 30.82 -6.09 -13.45
N LYS A 242 31.67 -6.86 -14.14
CA LYS A 242 33.05 -6.46 -14.47
C LYS A 242 33.08 -5.83 -15.86
N MET A 243 33.72 -4.68 -15.97
CA MET A 243 33.95 -3.98 -17.24
C MET A 243 35.15 -4.58 -17.97
N ASP A 244 35.27 -4.30 -19.27
CA ASP A 244 36.40 -4.76 -20.10
C ASP A 244 37.77 -4.22 -19.66
N ASN A 245 37.77 -3.12 -18.89
CA ASN A 245 38.98 -2.53 -18.31
C ASN A 245 39.39 -3.19 -16.97
N ASP A 246 38.81 -4.35 -16.65
CA ASP A 246 39.03 -5.13 -15.45
C ASP A 246 38.61 -4.45 -14.12
N LYS A 247 37.87 -3.33 -14.20
CA LYS A 247 37.25 -2.65 -13.06
C LYS A 247 35.76 -3.04 -12.92
N TRP A 248 35.20 -2.78 -11.74
CA TRP A 248 33.78 -3.04 -11.46
C TRP A 248 32.89 -1.89 -11.91
N ALA A 249 31.75 -2.20 -12.52
CA ALA A 249 30.73 -1.21 -12.85
C ALA A 249 29.99 -0.77 -11.57
N GLN A 250 30.12 0.50 -11.19
CA GLN A 250 29.58 1.03 -9.94
C GLN A 250 28.25 1.77 -10.14
N THR A 251 28.10 2.52 -11.24
CA THR A 251 26.86 3.25 -11.55
C THR A 251 25.95 2.43 -12.49
N ASP A 252 24.66 2.74 -12.48
CA ASP A 252 23.71 2.04 -13.36
C ASP A 252 24.00 2.28 -14.84
N ASP A 253 24.51 3.47 -15.21
CA ASP A 253 24.98 3.76 -16.57
C ASP A 253 26.18 2.90 -16.97
N GLN A 254 27.13 2.69 -16.05
CA GLN A 254 28.28 1.81 -16.30
C GLN A 254 27.84 0.35 -16.48
N LYS A 255 26.88 -0.12 -15.68
CA LYS A 255 26.32 -1.47 -15.82
C LYS A 255 25.61 -1.63 -17.15
N ALA A 256 24.74 -0.69 -17.51
CA ALA A 256 23.99 -0.70 -18.77
C ALA A 256 24.94 -0.64 -19.97
N GLY A 257 25.94 0.22 -19.93
CA GLY A 257 26.97 0.32 -20.98
C GLY A 257 27.76 -0.97 -21.14
N THR A 258 28.22 -1.57 -20.03
CA THR A 258 28.96 -2.84 -20.06
C THR A 258 28.13 -3.97 -20.66
N PHE A 259 26.85 -4.07 -20.27
CA PHE A 259 25.93 -5.03 -20.86
C PHE A 259 25.69 -4.78 -22.35
N ALA A 260 25.48 -3.53 -22.77
CA ALA A 260 25.26 -3.20 -24.17
C ALA A 260 26.48 -3.56 -25.04
N THR A 261 27.69 -3.25 -24.58
CA THR A 261 28.94 -3.63 -25.26
C THR A 261 29.08 -5.15 -25.36
N HIS A 262 28.82 -5.87 -24.28
CA HIS A 262 28.89 -7.34 -24.26
C HIS A 262 27.88 -7.97 -25.22
N LEU A 263 26.62 -7.53 -25.20
CA LEU A 263 25.58 -8.02 -26.10
C LEU A 263 25.93 -7.70 -27.56
N SER A 264 26.40 -6.49 -27.85
CA SER A 264 26.85 -6.12 -29.20
C SER A 264 27.97 -7.02 -29.73
N ARG A 265 28.83 -7.54 -28.85
CA ARG A 265 29.89 -8.47 -29.22
C ARG A 265 29.35 -9.88 -29.49
N ILE A 266 28.38 -10.33 -28.71
CA ILE A 266 27.77 -11.66 -28.86
C ILE A 266 26.88 -11.71 -30.10
N PHE A 267 26.08 -10.67 -30.32
CA PHE A 267 25.12 -10.59 -31.41
C PHE A 267 25.76 -10.00 -32.68
N GLN A 268 26.87 -10.59 -33.11
CA GLN A 268 27.44 -10.30 -34.43
C GLN A 268 26.76 -11.18 -35.50
N PRO A 269 26.51 -10.64 -36.70
CA PRO A 269 26.02 -11.43 -37.82
C PRO A 269 26.98 -12.60 -38.05
N ASN A 270 26.43 -13.82 -38.19
CA ASN A 270 27.25 -14.97 -38.54
C ASN A 270 27.93 -14.68 -39.89
N ASN A 271 29.26 -14.79 -39.96
CA ASN A 271 30.04 -14.42 -41.15
C ASN A 271 29.90 -15.40 -42.32
N GLY A 272 28.91 -16.30 -42.29
CA GLY A 272 28.62 -17.24 -43.37
C GLY A 272 29.74 -18.24 -43.65
N ASP A 273 30.60 -18.52 -42.66
CA ASP A 273 31.50 -19.66 -42.75
C ASP A 273 30.69 -20.92 -42.40
N ASP A 274 30.15 -21.59 -43.43
CA ASP A 274 29.29 -22.78 -43.32
C ASP A 274 30.04 -24.03 -42.78
N SER A 275 31.22 -23.83 -42.19
CA SER A 275 32.06 -24.86 -41.55
C SER A 275 31.29 -25.68 -40.49
N TYR A 276 30.27 -25.10 -39.85
CA TYR A 276 29.45 -25.78 -38.83
C TYR A 276 28.28 -26.58 -39.44
N GLU A 277 27.85 -26.30 -40.66
CA GLU A 277 26.73 -27.04 -41.28
C GLU A 277 27.14 -28.49 -41.56
N GLN A 278 28.40 -28.71 -41.97
CA GLN A 278 28.95 -30.06 -42.15
C GLN A 278 29.04 -30.85 -40.83
N GLU A 279 29.26 -30.19 -39.70
CA GLU A 279 29.28 -30.84 -38.39
C GLU A 279 27.86 -31.16 -37.89
N VAL A 280 26.90 -30.29 -38.15
CA VAL A 280 25.47 -30.50 -37.82
C VAL A 280 24.86 -31.61 -38.68
N ASP A 281 25.15 -31.66 -39.97
CA ASP A 281 24.67 -32.74 -40.86
C ASP A 281 25.25 -34.11 -40.46
N ASN A 282 26.55 -34.16 -40.10
CA ASN A 282 27.17 -35.36 -39.56
C ASN A 282 26.54 -35.84 -38.23
N ILE A 283 26.03 -34.92 -37.40
CA ILE A 283 25.32 -35.27 -36.16
C ILE A 283 23.89 -35.75 -36.44
N LEU A 284 23.22 -35.18 -37.45
CA LEU A 284 21.85 -35.54 -37.84
C LEU A 284 21.78 -36.88 -38.59
N GLU A 285 22.85 -37.28 -39.28
CA GLU A 285 22.96 -38.58 -39.97
C GLU A 285 23.30 -39.75 -39.02
N GLN A 286 23.68 -39.48 -37.77
CA GLN A 286 23.79 -40.56 -36.79
C GLN A 286 22.40 -41.06 -36.40
N PRO A 287 22.15 -42.38 -36.39
CA PRO A 287 20.88 -42.92 -35.94
C PRO A 287 20.68 -42.60 -34.46
N GLY A 288 19.86 -41.59 -34.19
CA GLY A 288 19.48 -41.21 -32.83
C GLY A 288 18.71 -42.32 -32.12
N PRO A 289 18.86 -42.47 -30.78
CA PRO A 289 18.14 -43.51 -30.04
C PRO A 289 16.63 -43.29 -30.14
N SER A 290 15.91 -44.37 -30.47
CA SER A 290 14.46 -44.40 -30.63
C SER A 290 13.75 -44.05 -29.32
N TYR A 291 13.26 -42.81 -29.20
CA TYR A 291 12.30 -42.45 -28.16
C TYR A 291 10.90 -42.36 -28.80
N SER A 292 10.00 -43.20 -28.31
CA SER A 292 8.60 -43.24 -28.69
C SER A 292 7.89 -41.93 -28.33
N LYS A 293 7.50 -41.15 -29.34
CA LYS A 293 6.59 -40.00 -29.19
C LYS A 293 5.16 -40.49 -29.00
N SER A 294 4.58 -40.27 -27.81
CA SER A 294 3.13 -40.17 -27.65
C SER A 294 2.67 -38.78 -28.12
N LEU A 295 1.73 -38.73 -29.07
CA LEU A 295 1.18 -37.54 -29.69
C LEU A 295 0.55 -36.56 -28.68
N CYS A 296 0.78 -35.26 -28.90
CA CYS A 296 -0.25 -34.23 -28.75
C CYS A 296 -0.18 -33.29 -29.96
N SER A 297 -1.31 -33.11 -30.63
CA SER A 297 -1.46 -32.49 -31.94
C SER A 297 -2.09 -31.10 -31.87
N VAL A 298 -1.47 -30.19 -32.64
CA VAL A 298 -2.05 -29.07 -33.43
C VAL A 298 -2.37 -27.75 -32.71
N TYR A 299 -1.57 -26.77 -33.13
CA TYR A 299 -1.70 -25.31 -33.02
C TYR A 299 -2.58 -24.80 -34.17
N ASP A 300 -3.44 -23.81 -33.91
CA ASP A 300 -4.21 -23.06 -34.93
C ASP A 300 -3.41 -21.80 -35.35
N PRO A 301 -3.20 -21.48 -36.65
CA PRO A 301 -2.36 -20.37 -37.09
C PRO A 301 -3.00 -18.98 -37.12
N ASN A 302 -4.25 -18.78 -36.66
CA ASN A 302 -4.91 -17.48 -36.77
C ASN A 302 -5.31 -16.87 -35.41
N GLU A 303 -4.35 -16.29 -34.69
CA GLU A 303 -4.68 -15.23 -33.73
C GLU A 303 -3.59 -14.15 -33.72
N LYS A 304 -3.93 -13.00 -34.31
CA LYS A 304 -3.10 -11.79 -34.26
C LYS A 304 -3.09 -11.27 -32.84
N VAL A 305 -1.96 -11.35 -32.14
CA VAL A 305 -1.70 -10.57 -30.92
C VAL A 305 -0.71 -9.46 -31.27
N VAL A 306 -1.23 -8.24 -31.27
CA VAL A 306 -0.49 -7.00 -31.40
C VAL A 306 0.38 -6.81 -30.15
N LEU A 307 1.68 -6.71 -30.36
CA LEU A 307 2.65 -6.25 -29.37
C LEU A 307 2.55 -4.73 -29.22
N HIS A 308 2.33 -4.23 -28.00
CA HIS A 308 2.78 -2.89 -27.64
C HIS A 308 3.30 -2.83 -26.20
N ALA A 309 4.60 -2.55 -26.13
CA ALA A 309 5.37 -1.82 -25.13
C ALA A 309 5.01 -1.93 -23.64
N GLN A 310 5.91 -2.62 -22.92
CA GLN A 310 6.59 -2.16 -21.70
C GLN A 310 5.75 -1.32 -20.71
N MET A 311 5.11 -2.03 -19.78
CA MET A 311 4.75 -1.43 -18.51
C MET A 311 6.01 -1.16 -17.69
N SER A 312 6.32 0.13 -17.59
CA SER A 312 7.20 0.72 -16.60
C SER A 312 6.76 0.33 -15.19
N THR A 313 7.50 -0.59 -14.58
CA THR A 313 7.36 -1.03 -13.18
C THR A 313 7.83 0.03 -12.17
N SER A 314 8.10 1.26 -12.59
CA SER A 314 8.64 2.33 -11.72
C SER A 314 7.59 3.25 -11.10
N MET A 315 6.32 3.22 -11.52
CA MET A 315 5.26 4.05 -10.90
C MET A 315 4.46 3.35 -9.78
N ILE A 316 4.51 2.02 -9.66
CA ILE A 316 3.81 1.30 -8.57
C ILE A 316 4.56 1.45 -7.22
N ASN A 317 5.82 1.87 -7.25
CA ASN A 317 6.57 2.35 -6.09
C ASN A 317 6.24 3.82 -5.71
N VAL A 318 5.18 4.43 -6.26
CA VAL A 318 4.85 5.85 -6.01
C VAL A 318 3.50 6.04 -5.29
N LEU A 319 2.66 5.00 -5.17
CA LEU A 319 1.47 5.02 -4.28
C LEU A 319 1.74 4.27 -2.96
N VAL A 320 2.93 4.48 -2.40
CA VAL A 320 3.68 3.66 -1.41
C VAL A 320 2.92 3.22 -0.15
N PRO A 321 2.13 4.02 0.55
CA PRO A 321 1.53 3.59 1.81
C PRO A 321 0.09 4.07 1.87
N LEU A 322 -0.85 3.21 1.48
CA LEU A 322 -2.21 3.37 1.95
C LEU A 322 -2.14 3.38 3.50
N VAL A 323 -2.35 4.55 4.10
CA VAL A 323 -2.70 4.78 5.52
C VAL A 323 -1.55 5.07 6.51
N LEU A 324 -0.29 5.35 6.10
CA LEU A 324 0.74 5.85 7.04
C LEU A 324 1.71 6.89 6.46
#